data_AF-A0A4Q2UMT8-F1
#
_entry.id   AF-A0A4Q2UMT8-F1
#
_cell.length_a   1.000
_cell.length_b   1.000
_cell.length_c   1.000
_cell.angle_alpha   90.00
_cell.angle_beta   90.00
_cell.angle_gamma   90.00
#
_symmetry.space_group_name_H-M   'P 1'
#
loop_
_entity.id
_entity.type
_entity.pdbx_description
1 polymer ?
#
loop_
_entity_poly.entity_id
_entity_poly.type
_entity_poly.pdbx_seq_one_letter_code
_entity_poly.pdbx_strand_id
1 'polypeptide(L)'
;MKELKQRSTCPVSTALDILGDKWSLLILRDMVFAGKSTYGEFVQSAEKIATNVLADRLAVLESQGILSKSVASDKKSKFTYRLTEKGVDTIPIIIALVQWGSKHGSTVVDPGLMEELEAGKDAAVERYQRLAREKALA
;
A
#
# COMPACT_ATOMS: atom_id res chain seq x y z
N MET A 1 8.94 18.11 6.60
CA MET A 1 8.61 16.99 5.70
C MET A 1 9.92 16.38 5.25
N LYS A 2 10.09 15.05 5.26
CA LYS A 2 11.37 14.43 4.88
C LYS A 2 11.55 14.60 3.36
N GLU A 3 12.52 15.42 2.94
CA GLU A 3 12.82 15.59 1.52
C GLU A 3 13.36 14.28 0.95
N LEU A 4 12.74 13.79 -0.12
CA LEU A 4 13.26 12.68 -0.89
C LEU A 4 14.35 13.20 -1.81
N LYS A 5 15.60 12.79 -1.55
CA LYS A 5 16.74 13.14 -2.39
C LYS A 5 16.84 12.15 -3.55
N GLN A 6 16.50 12.60 -4.75
CA GLN A 6 16.70 11.81 -5.97
C GLN A 6 18.20 11.53 -6.15
N ARG A 7 18.57 10.25 -6.11
CA ARG A 7 19.99 9.83 -6.15
C ARG A 7 20.53 9.72 -7.58
N SER A 8 19.65 9.45 -8.55
CA SER A 8 20.00 9.29 -9.96
C SER A 8 18.77 9.46 -10.86
N THR A 9 18.96 9.42 -12.18
CA THR A 9 17.90 9.37 -13.19
C THR A 9 17.38 7.95 -13.46
N CYS A 10 17.87 6.94 -12.72
CA CYS A 10 17.43 5.55 -12.88
C CYS A 10 15.98 5.38 -12.38
N PRO A 11 15.05 4.88 -13.20
CA PRO A 11 13.64 4.71 -12.80
C PRO A 11 13.47 3.83 -11.56
N VAL A 12 14.29 2.79 -11.41
CA VAL A 12 14.29 1.91 -10.23
C VAL A 12 14.74 2.68 -8.99
N SER A 13 15.78 3.51 -9.10
CA SER A 13 16.23 4.35 -7.99
C SER A 13 15.12 5.31 -7.55
N THR A 14 14.44 5.95 -8.51
CA THR A 14 13.32 6.85 -8.23
C THR A 14 12.17 6.13 -7.52
N ALA A 15 11.81 4.93 -7.97
CA ALA A 15 10.80 4.12 -7.30
C ALA A 15 11.22 3.74 -5.88
N LEU A 16 12.50 3.37 -5.68
CA LEU A 16 13.03 2.99 -4.36
C LEU A 16 13.15 4.17 -3.39
N ASP A 17 13.39 5.39 -3.87
CA ASP A 17 13.38 6.58 -3.02
C ASP A 17 11.96 6.81 -2.40
N ILE A 18 10.89 6.40 -3.10
CA ILE A 18 9.51 6.50 -2.61
C ILE A 18 9.06 5.24 -1.87
N LEU A 19 9.24 4.06 -2.47
CA LEU A 19 8.65 2.78 -2.06
C LEU A 19 9.64 1.80 -1.42
N GLY A 20 10.96 2.03 -1.56
CA GLY A 20 12.02 1.06 -1.21
C GLY A 20 12.24 0.86 0.29
N ASP A 21 11.33 1.38 1.07
CA ASP A 21 11.26 1.29 2.51
C ASP A 21 10.32 0.15 2.89
N LYS A 22 10.68 -0.62 3.92
CA LYS A 22 9.95 -1.84 4.28
C LYS A 22 8.49 -1.61 4.67
N TRP A 23 8.12 -0.40 5.10
CA TRP A 23 6.80 -0.10 5.66
C TRP A 23 5.83 0.42 4.61
N SER A 24 6.29 1.16 3.61
CA SER A 24 5.39 1.72 2.61
C SER A 24 4.63 0.66 1.84
N LEU A 25 5.31 -0.39 1.40
CA LEU A 25 4.67 -1.48 0.68
C LEU A 25 3.73 -2.31 1.58
N LEU A 26 4.00 -2.40 2.89
CA LEU A 26 3.10 -3.04 3.85
C LEU A 26 1.84 -2.21 4.11
N ILE A 27 1.97 -0.89 4.21
CA ILE A 27 0.81 0.02 4.32
C ILE A 27 -0.07 -0.11 3.07
N LEU A 28 0.53 -0.02 1.88
CA LEU A 28 -0.22 -0.13 0.62
C LEU A 28 -0.88 -1.51 0.47
N ARG A 29 -0.18 -2.60 0.82
CA ARG A 29 -0.74 -3.96 0.87
C ARG A 29 -2.00 -4.01 1.75
N ASP A 30 -1.93 -3.44 2.94
CA ASP A 30 -3.05 -3.43 3.87
C ASP A 30 -4.24 -2.62 3.37
N MET A 31 -4.01 -1.54 2.64
CA MET A 31 -5.08 -0.80 1.96
C MET A 31 -5.75 -1.63 0.87
N VAL A 32 -4.95 -2.36 0.07
CA VAL A 32 -5.42 -3.14 -1.08
C VAL A 32 -6.19 -4.38 -0.65
N PHE A 33 -5.61 -5.21 0.23
CA PHE A 33 -6.18 -6.52 0.57
C PHE A 33 -7.05 -6.49 1.84
N ALA A 34 -6.63 -5.75 2.87
CA ALA A 34 -7.38 -5.67 4.14
C ALA A 34 -8.34 -4.47 4.18
N GLY A 35 -8.29 -3.56 3.20
CA GLY A 35 -9.17 -2.41 3.13
C GLY A 35 -8.95 -1.36 4.21
N LYS A 36 -7.81 -1.40 4.91
CA LYS A 36 -7.49 -0.43 5.96
C LYS A 36 -7.36 0.97 5.36
N SER A 37 -7.87 1.97 6.06
CA SER A 37 -7.92 3.34 5.56
C SER A 37 -7.68 4.38 6.64
N THR A 38 -7.62 4.00 7.91
CA THR A 38 -7.42 4.93 9.04
C THR A 38 -6.11 4.64 9.77
N TYR A 39 -5.58 5.67 10.44
CA TYR A 39 -4.35 5.53 11.22
C TYR A 39 -4.47 4.41 12.28
N GLY A 40 -5.62 4.32 12.96
CA GLY A 40 -5.86 3.30 14.00
C GLY A 40 -5.82 1.88 13.44
N GLU A 41 -6.40 1.65 12.26
CA GLU A 41 -6.35 0.34 11.60
C GLU A 41 -4.91 -0.04 11.24
N PHE A 42 -4.11 0.90 10.72
CA PHE A 42 -2.71 0.64 10.39
C PHE A 42 -1.86 0.34 11.63
N VAL A 43 -2.12 0.97 12.77
CA VAL A 43 -1.46 0.65 14.06
C VAL A 43 -1.76 -0.78 14.51
N GLN A 44 -2.96 -1.30 14.21
CA GLN A 44 -3.39 -2.64 14.57
C GLN A 44 -2.91 -3.74 13.59
N SER A 45 -2.06 -3.38 12.62
CA SER A 45 -1.49 -4.35 11.66
C SER A 45 -0.56 -5.34 12.34
N ALA A 46 -0.49 -6.56 11.78
CA ALA A 46 0.25 -7.67 12.36
C ALA A 46 1.74 -7.35 12.56
N GLU A 47 2.34 -6.55 11.68
CA GLU A 47 3.75 -6.17 11.70
C GLU A 47 4.10 -5.11 12.76
N LYS A 48 3.11 -4.55 13.47
CA LYS A 48 3.29 -3.61 14.59
C LYS A 48 4.25 -2.46 14.25
N ILE A 49 3.93 -1.69 13.21
CA ILE A 49 4.70 -0.51 12.80
C ILE A 49 4.72 0.49 13.95
N ALA A 50 5.92 0.96 14.35
CA ALA A 50 6.05 2.01 15.36
C ALA A 50 5.29 3.27 14.91
N THR A 51 4.58 3.91 15.84
CA THR A 51 3.64 5.01 15.53
C THR A 51 4.31 6.20 14.86
N ASN A 52 5.50 6.58 15.30
CA ASN A 52 6.29 7.63 14.67
C ASN A 52 6.65 7.28 13.22
N VAL A 53 7.08 6.04 12.97
CA VAL A 53 7.42 5.55 11.63
C VAL A 53 6.19 5.51 10.74
N LEU A 54 5.05 5.02 11.23
CA LEU A 54 3.79 5.00 10.50
C LEU A 54 3.36 6.42 10.09
N ALA A 55 3.39 7.37 11.03
CA ALA A 55 3.06 8.76 10.76
C ALA A 55 3.97 9.36 9.69
N ASP A 56 5.28 9.14 9.80
CA ASP A 56 6.26 9.60 8.80
C ASP A 56 5.99 9.01 7.41
N ARG A 57 5.68 7.71 7.33
CA ARG A 57 5.41 7.05 6.04
C ARG A 57 4.11 7.49 5.41
N LEU A 58 3.05 7.65 6.19
CA LEU A 58 1.79 8.19 5.67
C LEU A 58 1.99 9.62 5.13
N ALA A 59 2.74 10.46 5.83
CA ALA A 59 3.07 11.81 5.37
C ALA A 59 3.92 11.81 4.09
N VAL A 60 4.89 10.90 3.97
CA VAL A 60 5.68 10.75 2.74
C VAL A 60 4.78 10.31 1.58
N LEU A 61 3.99 9.26 1.76
CA LEU A 61 3.10 8.75 0.71
C LEU A 61 2.05 9.77 0.27
N GLU A 62 1.50 10.54 1.20
CA GLU A 62 0.62 11.69 0.92
C GLU A 62 1.35 12.75 0.10
N SER A 63 2.53 13.18 0.54
CA SER A 63 3.30 14.22 -0.15
C SER A 63 3.76 13.83 -1.57
N GLN A 64 3.94 12.52 -1.80
CA GLN A 64 4.31 11.98 -3.12
C GLN A 64 3.09 11.74 -4.01
N GLY A 65 1.88 12.10 -3.54
CA GLY A 65 0.63 11.92 -4.25
C GLY A 65 0.26 10.45 -4.45
N ILE A 66 0.77 9.54 -3.62
CA ILE A 66 0.37 8.12 -3.61
C ILE A 66 -0.94 7.94 -2.84
N LEU A 67 -1.10 8.72 -1.76
CA LEU A 67 -2.29 8.76 -0.93
C LEU A 67 -2.94 10.13 -0.99
N SER A 68 -4.26 10.16 -0.92
CA SER A 68 -5.03 11.33 -0.50
C SER A 68 -5.45 11.17 0.95
N LYS A 69 -5.62 12.29 1.65
CA LYS A 69 -6.03 12.36 3.04
C LYS A 69 -7.24 13.27 3.18
N SER A 70 -8.30 12.77 3.79
CA SER A 70 -9.53 13.51 4.07
C SER A 70 -9.90 13.40 5.54
N VAL A 71 -10.73 14.32 6.03
CA VAL A 71 -11.33 14.20 7.37
C VAL A 71 -12.25 12.98 7.36
N ALA A 72 -12.12 12.12 8.36
CA ALA A 72 -12.97 10.94 8.42
C ALA A 72 -14.43 11.36 8.63
N SER A 73 -15.34 10.70 7.92
CA SER A 73 -16.79 10.90 8.09
C SER A 73 -17.31 10.27 9.39
N ASP A 74 -16.60 9.28 9.91
CA ASP A 74 -16.87 8.70 11.22
C ASP A 74 -16.28 9.57 12.35
N LYS A 75 -16.89 9.51 13.54
CA LYS A 75 -16.42 10.25 14.72
C LYS A 75 -15.25 9.57 15.45
N LYS A 76 -14.77 8.42 14.96
CA LYS A 76 -13.78 7.58 15.66
C LYS A 76 -12.37 7.87 15.19
N SER A 77 -12.20 8.16 13.92
CA SER A 77 -10.93 8.50 13.30
C SER A 77 -10.88 9.99 12.98
N LYS A 78 -9.68 10.57 12.98
CA LYS A 78 -9.49 11.96 12.56
C LYS A 78 -9.39 12.10 11.04
N PHE A 79 -8.78 11.11 10.40
CA PHE A 79 -8.48 11.13 8.97
C PHE A 79 -8.66 9.75 8.35
N THR A 80 -9.09 9.77 7.09
CA THR A 80 -9.14 8.61 6.20
C THR A 80 -8.12 8.83 5.07
N TYR A 81 -7.40 7.77 4.73
CA TYR A 81 -6.42 7.72 3.65
C TYR A 81 -6.96 6.86 2.52
N ARG A 82 -6.83 7.33 1.28
CA ARG A 82 -7.24 6.61 0.07
C ARG A 82 -6.11 6.60 -0.95
N LEU A 83 -6.05 5.57 -1.79
CA LEU A 83 -5.10 5.53 -2.91
C LEU A 83 -5.52 6.56 -3.95
N THR A 84 -4.55 7.30 -4.48
CA THR A 84 -4.73 8.05 -5.74
C THR A 84 -4.52 7.12 -6.92
N GLU A 85 -4.73 7.58 -8.16
CA GLU A 85 -4.36 6.80 -9.36
C GLU A 85 -2.88 6.37 -9.34
N LYS A 86 -1.98 7.26 -8.94
CA LYS A 86 -0.55 6.94 -8.78
C LYS A 86 -0.31 5.85 -7.73
N GLY A 87 -1.14 5.79 -6.68
CA GLY A 87 -1.11 4.70 -5.70
C GLY A 87 -1.70 3.39 -6.23
N VAL A 88 -2.76 3.45 -7.02
CA VAL A 88 -3.37 2.30 -7.70
C VAL A 88 -2.37 1.61 -8.64
N ASP A 89 -1.49 2.37 -9.30
CA ASP A 89 -0.41 1.85 -10.15
C ASP A 89 0.64 1.01 -9.39
N THR A 90 0.65 1.04 -8.05
CA THR A 90 1.55 0.21 -7.23
C THR A 90 1.05 -1.23 -7.05
N ILE A 91 -0.22 -1.51 -7.33
CA ILE A 91 -0.85 -2.83 -7.12
C ILE A 91 -0.12 -3.98 -7.83
N PRO A 92 0.31 -3.86 -9.10
CA PRO A 92 1.11 -4.90 -9.76
C PRO A 92 2.41 -5.23 -9.03
N ILE A 93 3.05 -4.23 -8.42
CA ILE A 93 4.30 -4.40 -7.64
C ILE A 93 4.00 -5.18 -6.36
N ILE A 94 2.94 -4.82 -5.66
CA ILE A 94 2.51 -5.50 -4.43
C ILE A 94 2.17 -6.96 -4.71
N ILE A 95 1.42 -7.24 -5.78
CA ILE A 95 1.09 -8.62 -6.19
C ILE A 95 2.36 -9.42 -6.51
N ALA A 96 3.30 -8.83 -7.25
CA ALA A 96 4.56 -9.50 -7.56
C ALA A 96 5.38 -9.82 -6.28
N LEU A 97 5.36 -8.93 -5.29
CA LEU A 97 6.00 -9.17 -4.00
C LEU A 97 5.32 -10.28 -3.19
N VAL A 98 3.99 -10.36 -3.21
CA VAL A 98 3.25 -11.47 -2.60
C VAL A 98 3.65 -12.78 -3.24
N GLN A 99 3.60 -12.89 -4.58
CA GLN A 99 3.96 -14.11 -5.30
C GLN A 99 5.41 -14.55 -5.01
N TRP A 100 6.35 -13.60 -5.03
CA TRP A 100 7.76 -13.89 -4.73
C TRP A 100 7.93 -14.34 -3.27
N GLY A 101 7.29 -13.66 -2.33
CA GLY A 101 7.32 -13.99 -0.91
C GLY A 101 6.75 -15.38 -0.61
N SER A 102 5.59 -15.70 -1.19
CA SER A 102 4.95 -17.02 -1.06
C SER A 102 5.82 -18.15 -1.62
N LYS A 103 6.53 -17.91 -2.72
CA LYS A 103 7.37 -18.92 -3.37
C LYS A 103 8.67 -19.20 -2.61
N HIS A 104 9.25 -18.19 -1.97
CA HIS A 104 10.60 -18.27 -1.41
C HIS A 104 10.65 -18.17 0.12
N GLY A 105 9.55 -17.85 0.78
CA GLY A 105 9.44 -17.76 2.23
C GLY A 105 8.63 -18.91 2.84
N SER A 106 8.74 -19.06 4.15
CA SER A 106 7.84 -19.93 4.94
C SER A 106 6.53 -19.23 5.31
N THR A 107 6.04 -18.35 4.44
CA THR A 107 4.93 -17.43 4.73
C THR A 107 3.59 -18.12 4.56
N VAL A 108 2.70 -17.93 5.53
CA VAL A 108 1.28 -18.27 5.40
C VAL A 108 0.60 -17.11 4.70
N VAL A 109 0.20 -17.32 3.45
CA VAL A 109 -0.69 -16.41 2.73
C VAL A 109 -2.09 -16.99 2.77
N ASP A 110 -3.10 -16.11 2.80
CA ASP A 110 -4.49 -16.53 2.68
C ASP A 110 -4.64 -17.43 1.43
N PRO A 111 -5.14 -18.67 1.58
CA PRO A 111 -5.25 -19.60 0.46
C PRO A 111 -6.12 -19.07 -0.68
N GLY A 112 -7.18 -18.31 -0.37
CA GLY A 112 -8.06 -17.71 -1.38
C GLY A 112 -7.36 -16.62 -2.19
N LEU A 113 -6.54 -15.80 -1.52
CA LEU A 113 -5.68 -14.83 -2.22
C LEU A 113 -4.66 -15.56 -3.13
N MET A 114 -4.03 -16.64 -2.67
CA MET A 114 -3.07 -17.37 -3.51
C MET A 114 -3.73 -18.01 -4.73
N GLU A 115 -4.90 -18.64 -4.57
CA GLU A 115 -5.66 -19.20 -5.67
C GLU A 115 -6.03 -18.12 -6.70
N GLU A 116 -6.47 -16.94 -6.25
CA GLU A 116 -6.75 -15.79 -7.13
C GLU A 116 -5.50 -15.33 -7.88
N LEU A 117 -4.35 -15.24 -7.20
CA LEU A 117 -3.09 -14.80 -7.80
C LEU A 117 -2.46 -15.84 -8.74
N GLU A 118 -2.72 -17.13 -8.54
CA GLU A 118 -2.28 -18.23 -9.39
C GLU A 118 -3.17 -18.41 -10.62
N ALA A 119 -4.47 -18.16 -10.50
CA ALA A 119 -5.43 -18.26 -11.60
C ALA A 119 -5.16 -17.24 -12.72
N GLY A 120 -4.59 -16.07 -12.39
CA GLY A 120 -4.17 -15.11 -13.39
C GLY A 120 -3.71 -13.78 -12.78
N LYS A 121 -2.41 -13.51 -12.85
CA LYS A 121 -1.81 -12.28 -12.31
C LYS A 121 -2.47 -11.01 -12.86
N ASP A 122 -2.71 -10.94 -14.17
CA ASP A 122 -3.26 -9.73 -14.79
C ASP A 122 -4.72 -9.50 -14.39
N ALA A 123 -5.52 -10.58 -14.32
CA ALA A 123 -6.90 -10.50 -13.84
C ALA A 123 -6.97 -10.05 -12.37
N ALA A 124 -6.08 -10.55 -11.51
CA ALA A 124 -5.99 -10.12 -10.12
C ALA A 124 -5.59 -8.63 -10.03
N VAL A 125 -4.60 -8.19 -10.81
CA VAL A 125 -4.20 -6.78 -10.90
C VAL A 125 -5.39 -5.90 -11.26
N GLU A 126 -6.08 -6.20 -12.36
CA GLU A 126 -7.23 -5.41 -12.82
C GLU A 126 -8.33 -5.35 -11.77
N ARG A 127 -8.62 -6.48 -11.11
CA ARG A 127 -9.62 -6.56 -10.04
C ARG A 127 -9.26 -5.64 -8.87
N TYR A 128 -8.04 -5.75 -8.33
CA TYR A 128 -7.63 -4.94 -7.19
C TYR A 128 -7.49 -3.45 -7.53
N GLN A 129 -7.07 -3.12 -8.76
CA GLN A 129 -7.07 -1.74 -9.24
C GLN A 129 -8.47 -1.16 -9.30
N ARG A 130 -9.45 -1.90 -9.83
CA ARG A 130 -10.86 -1.47 -9.84
C ARG A 130 -11.40 -1.24 -8.43
N LEU A 131 -11.20 -2.20 -7.52
CA LEU A 131 -11.66 -2.09 -6.13
C LEU A 131 -11.02 -0.89 -5.41
N ALA A 132 -9.72 -0.63 -5.67
CA ALA A 132 -9.02 0.52 -5.10
C ALA A 132 -9.59 1.85 -5.62
N ARG A 133 -9.91 1.94 -6.92
CA ARG A 133 -10.55 3.13 -7.52
C ARG A 133 -11.96 3.36 -7.00
N GLU A 134 -12.78 2.32 -6.87
CA GLU A 134 -14.11 2.41 -6.28
C GLU A 134 -14.05 2.96 -4.84
N LYS A 135 -13.09 2.48 -4.05
CA LYS A 135 -12.83 3.01 -2.70
C LYS A 135 -12.28 4.43 -2.71
N ALA A 136 -11.59 4.87 -3.75
CA ALA A 136 -11.10 6.24 -3.85
C ALA A 136 -12.24 7.26 -4.03
N LEU A 137 -13.35 6.84 -4.64
CA LEU A 137 -14.54 7.65 -4.92
C LEU A 137 -15.59 7.66 -3.78
N ALA A 138 -15.51 6.70 -2.85
CA ALA A 138 -16.37 6.59 -1.68
C ALA A 138 -15.93 7.51 -0.52
#